data_AF-A0A520R8X1-F1
#
_entry.id   AF-A0A520R8X1-F1
#
_cell.length_a   1.000
_cell.length_b   1.000
_cell.length_c   1.000
_cell.angle_alpha   90.00
_cell.angle_beta   90.00
_cell.angle_gamma   90.00
#
_symmetry.space_group_name_H-M   'P 1'
#
loop_
_entity.id
_entity.type
_entity.pdbx_description
1 polymer ?
#
loop_
_entity_poly.entity_id
_entity_poly.type
_entity_poly.pdbx_seq_one_letter_code
_entity_poly.pdbx_strand_id
1 'polypeptide(L)'
;HWLNIVVPKNVLSDTSLLFIGGGSNKSDSIDEPDEKLATIAAASGSVVSELKMVPNQPLVFADDGEERYEDALIAYSWDKYLKTGDDKWPARLPMTKAAVRAMDTVTEFCSTDKGGQISVRDFVVAGGSKRGWTTWTTAAVDKRVRAIFPIVIDMLNVVPSFKHHFNAYGFYAPAVGDYEAMGIMDWQDSPEYQKLMKIVEPFEYRDRLTMPKFMINATGDQFFLPDSWRFYYDQLEGPKNIRYVPNGEHSLRDTDAWETLMAGYFSIIHDLAIPELEWESASPGHLTAKVTGASPKAVKIWHADNPQARDFRVDTIGRNWVSQDVLPTDASGLNYNIQMDSPEKGWRAFMLEFTFKHPKSPVPLKMTTGVYVIPDTLPHLDNKGSL
;
A
#
# COMPACT_ATOMS: atom_id res chain seq x y z
N HIS A 1 -14.53 15.96 -8.61
CA HIS A 1 -14.51 14.53 -8.24
C HIS A 1 -15.69 13.84 -8.89
N TRP A 2 -15.49 12.61 -9.35
CA TRP A 2 -16.57 11.69 -9.70
C TRP A 2 -16.65 10.58 -8.66
N LEU A 3 -17.84 10.09 -8.38
CA LEU A 3 -18.09 8.99 -7.44
C LEU A 3 -18.99 7.96 -8.11
N ASN A 4 -18.45 6.79 -8.40
CA ASN A 4 -19.23 5.65 -8.85
C ASN A 4 -19.70 4.87 -7.64
N ILE A 5 -20.99 4.48 -7.61
CA ILE A 5 -21.58 3.66 -6.53
C ILE A 5 -22.26 2.45 -7.17
N VAL A 6 -21.70 1.27 -6.95
CA VAL A 6 -22.25 0.00 -7.39
C VAL A 6 -23.05 -0.61 -6.25
N VAL A 7 -24.37 -0.65 -6.42
CA VAL A 7 -25.31 -1.25 -5.46
C VAL A 7 -25.76 -2.61 -6.00
N PRO A 8 -25.40 -3.74 -5.37
CA PRO A 8 -25.86 -5.04 -5.81
C PRO A 8 -27.37 -5.20 -5.54
N LYS A 9 -28.04 -6.05 -6.32
CA LYS A 9 -29.49 -6.30 -6.19
C LYS A 9 -29.89 -6.78 -4.79
N ASN A 10 -29.04 -7.61 -4.18
CA ASN A 10 -29.21 -8.10 -2.82
C ASN A 10 -28.02 -7.62 -1.99
N VAL A 11 -28.29 -6.68 -1.08
CA VAL A 11 -27.26 -6.19 -0.14
C VAL A 11 -27.32 -7.02 1.14
N LEU A 12 -26.18 -7.62 1.48
CA LEU A 12 -25.98 -8.58 2.57
C LEU A 12 -25.11 -8.02 3.70
N SER A 13 -24.51 -6.85 3.50
CA SER A 13 -23.64 -6.19 4.47
C SER A 13 -23.92 -4.69 4.50
N ASP A 14 -23.81 -4.11 5.67
CA ASP A 14 -23.79 -2.67 5.93
C ASP A 14 -22.39 -2.06 5.83
N THR A 15 -21.38 -2.89 5.59
CA THR A 15 -20.01 -2.46 5.32
C THR A 15 -19.86 -2.26 3.81
N SER A 16 -19.34 -1.10 3.41
CA SER A 16 -19.04 -0.78 2.02
C SER A 16 -17.54 -0.76 1.74
N LEU A 17 -17.13 -1.10 0.51
CA LEU A 17 -15.77 -0.82 0.03
C LEU A 17 -15.74 0.55 -0.65
N LEU A 18 -14.86 1.44 -0.19
CA LEU A 18 -14.48 2.67 -0.89
C LEU A 18 -13.09 2.49 -1.51
N PHE A 19 -13.01 2.45 -2.83
CA PHE A 19 -11.76 2.49 -3.57
C PHE A 19 -11.43 3.94 -3.97
N ILE A 20 -10.27 4.43 -3.51
CA ILE A 20 -9.77 5.77 -3.82
C ILE A 20 -8.96 5.69 -5.12
N GLY A 21 -9.54 6.23 -6.18
CA GLY A 21 -9.02 6.20 -7.54
C GLY A 21 -8.34 7.50 -7.98
N GLY A 22 -7.70 7.41 -9.14
CA GLY A 22 -7.12 8.55 -9.84
C GLY A 22 -8.05 9.18 -10.85
N GLY A 23 -7.47 9.85 -11.84
CA GLY A 23 -8.20 10.48 -12.93
C GLY A 23 -7.90 11.97 -13.06
N SER A 24 -8.64 12.61 -13.96
CA SER A 24 -8.46 14.02 -14.33
C SER A 24 -9.80 14.76 -14.28
N ASN A 25 -9.79 16.00 -13.82
CA ASN A 25 -10.91 16.94 -13.82
C ASN A 25 -11.15 17.62 -15.17
N LYS A 26 -10.36 17.25 -16.19
CA LYS A 26 -10.63 17.60 -17.59
C LYS A 26 -11.69 16.72 -18.26
N SER A 27 -12.07 15.60 -17.63
CA SER A 27 -13.13 14.76 -18.16
C SER A 27 -14.50 15.31 -17.79
N ASP A 28 -15.29 15.65 -18.80
CA ASP A 28 -16.67 16.13 -18.64
C ASP A 28 -17.68 15.01 -18.37
N SER A 29 -17.26 13.75 -18.47
CA SER A 29 -18.09 12.57 -18.19
C SER A 29 -17.52 11.69 -17.09
N ILE A 30 -18.42 11.00 -16.39
CA ILE A 30 -18.09 9.88 -15.52
C ILE A 30 -17.96 8.62 -16.38
N ASP A 31 -16.85 7.90 -16.22
CA ASP A 31 -16.69 6.60 -16.87
C ASP A 31 -17.61 5.57 -16.22
N GLU A 32 -17.95 4.53 -16.98
CA GLU A 32 -18.59 3.34 -16.43
C GLU A 32 -17.82 2.81 -15.20
N PRO A 33 -18.52 2.21 -14.21
CA PRO A 33 -17.86 1.60 -13.06
C PRO A 33 -16.81 0.58 -13.47
N ASP A 34 -15.67 0.58 -12.78
CA ASP A 34 -14.61 -0.41 -13.00
C ASP A 34 -15.16 -1.84 -12.83
N GLU A 35 -14.91 -2.69 -13.82
CA GLU A 35 -15.45 -4.05 -13.87
C GLU A 35 -15.00 -4.91 -12.67
N LYS A 36 -13.80 -4.70 -12.14
CA LYS A 36 -13.28 -5.43 -10.98
C LYS A 36 -14.00 -5.00 -9.71
N LEU A 37 -14.25 -3.69 -9.55
CA LEU A 37 -15.05 -3.18 -8.44
C LEU A 37 -16.51 -3.65 -8.53
N ALA A 38 -17.10 -3.67 -9.72
CA ALA A 38 -18.43 -4.23 -9.95
C ALA A 38 -18.48 -5.74 -9.62
N THR A 39 -17.44 -6.49 -10.00
CA THR A 39 -17.29 -7.91 -9.65
C THR A 39 -17.20 -8.12 -8.14
N ILE A 40 -16.44 -7.28 -7.43
CA ILE A 40 -16.37 -7.33 -5.96
C ILE A 40 -17.74 -7.04 -5.35
N ALA A 41 -18.48 -6.04 -5.84
CA ALA A 41 -19.82 -5.69 -5.36
C ALA A 41 -20.78 -6.87 -5.51
N ALA A 42 -20.82 -7.46 -6.71
CA ALA A 42 -21.69 -8.59 -7.02
C ALA A 42 -21.35 -9.84 -6.18
N ALA A 43 -20.05 -10.16 -6.03
CA ALA A 43 -19.61 -11.33 -5.29
C ALA A 43 -19.81 -11.19 -3.78
N SER A 44 -19.56 -10.01 -3.22
CA SER A 44 -19.68 -9.74 -1.78
C SER A 44 -21.11 -9.48 -1.33
N GLY A 45 -22.02 -9.10 -2.25
CA GLY A 45 -23.33 -8.58 -1.89
C GLY A 45 -23.23 -7.31 -1.04
N SER A 46 -22.22 -6.47 -1.27
CA SER A 46 -22.03 -5.22 -0.53
C SER A 46 -21.92 -4.03 -1.48
N VAL A 47 -22.22 -2.82 -0.98
CA VAL A 47 -22.05 -1.59 -1.75
C VAL A 47 -20.55 -1.36 -1.98
N VAL A 48 -20.15 -1.14 -3.23
CA VAL A 48 -18.76 -0.79 -3.58
C VAL A 48 -18.78 0.54 -4.31
N SER A 49 -17.84 1.41 -3.96
CA SER A 49 -17.74 2.75 -4.54
C SER A 49 -16.32 3.06 -4.99
N GLU A 50 -16.20 3.89 -6.01
CA GLU A 50 -14.93 4.41 -6.52
C GLU A 50 -14.95 5.94 -6.48
N LEU A 51 -14.09 6.54 -5.65
CA LEU A 51 -13.87 7.98 -5.65
C LEU A 51 -12.75 8.32 -6.64
N LYS A 52 -13.08 8.97 -7.74
CA LYS A 52 -12.10 9.39 -8.76
C LYS A 52 -11.57 10.80 -8.50
N MET A 53 -10.48 11.13 -9.20
CA MET A 53 -9.76 12.40 -9.14
C MET A 53 -9.23 12.71 -7.74
N VAL A 54 -8.49 11.78 -7.12
CA VAL A 54 -7.77 12.06 -5.86
C VAL A 54 -6.27 12.03 -6.14
N PRO A 55 -5.52 13.15 -6.13
CA PRO A 55 -5.99 14.52 -5.96
C PRO A 55 -6.82 14.99 -7.15
N ASN A 56 -7.59 16.05 -6.92
CA ASN A 56 -8.40 16.68 -7.96
C ASN A 56 -7.48 17.48 -8.88
N GLN A 57 -7.16 16.93 -10.05
CA GLN A 57 -6.08 17.40 -10.91
C GLN A 57 -6.49 17.39 -12.39
N PRO A 58 -5.84 18.15 -13.28
CA PRO A 58 -4.75 19.09 -13.00
C PRO A 58 -5.15 20.23 -12.06
N LEU A 59 -4.14 20.79 -11.39
CA LEU A 59 -4.26 22.10 -10.73
C LEU A 59 -3.23 23.05 -11.32
N VAL A 60 -3.66 24.29 -11.51
CA VAL A 60 -2.80 25.43 -11.87
C VAL A 60 -2.72 26.35 -10.66
N PHE A 61 -1.51 26.59 -10.16
CA PHE A 61 -1.28 27.50 -9.04
C PHE A 61 -1.07 28.92 -9.55
N ALA A 62 -1.50 29.92 -8.76
CA ALA A 62 -1.62 31.31 -9.21
C ALA A 62 -0.29 32.00 -9.53
N ASP A 63 0.82 31.43 -9.09
CA ASP A 63 2.14 32.04 -9.08
C ASP A 63 3.09 31.55 -10.19
N ASP A 64 2.76 30.47 -10.88
CA ASP A 64 3.54 30.00 -12.04
C ASP A 64 2.71 29.61 -13.27
N GLY A 65 1.39 29.39 -13.13
CA GLY A 65 0.53 29.08 -14.26
C GLY A 65 0.70 27.66 -14.84
N GLU A 66 1.49 26.80 -14.19
CA GLU A 66 1.79 25.45 -14.68
C GLU A 66 0.74 24.43 -14.22
N GLU A 67 0.24 23.62 -15.15
CA GLU A 67 -0.62 22.48 -14.83
C GLU A 67 0.18 21.38 -14.16
N ARG A 68 -0.24 20.98 -12.96
CA ARG A 68 0.38 19.88 -12.20
C ARG A 68 -0.54 18.70 -12.02
N TYR A 69 0.05 17.52 -12.13
CA TYR A 69 -0.60 16.21 -11.99
C TYR A 69 0.15 15.37 -10.97
N GLU A 70 -0.53 14.36 -10.45
CA GLU A 70 0.07 13.27 -9.68
C GLU A 70 1.10 13.74 -8.63
N ASP A 71 2.33 13.25 -8.68
CA ASP A 71 3.38 13.55 -7.71
C ASP A 71 3.94 14.97 -7.86
N ALA A 72 4.05 15.52 -9.07
CA ALA A 72 4.42 16.92 -9.29
C ALA A 72 3.51 17.90 -8.53
N LEU A 73 2.20 17.62 -8.46
CA LEU A 73 1.25 18.42 -7.66
C LEU A 73 1.56 18.29 -6.16
N ILE A 74 1.84 17.08 -5.68
CA ILE A 74 2.13 16.83 -4.26
C ILE A 74 3.46 17.46 -3.86
N ALA A 75 4.53 17.22 -4.62
CA ALA A 75 5.85 17.81 -4.42
C ALA A 75 5.77 19.34 -4.38
N TYR A 76 5.01 19.95 -5.28
CA TYR A 76 4.78 21.39 -5.27
C TYR A 76 4.09 21.87 -4.00
N SER A 77 3.05 21.15 -3.56
CA SER A 77 2.36 21.48 -2.31
C SER A 77 3.28 21.37 -1.09
N TRP A 78 4.25 20.45 -1.11
CA TRP A 78 5.25 20.30 -0.05
C TRP A 78 6.30 21.41 -0.11
N ASP A 79 6.80 21.78 -1.29
CA ASP A 79 7.73 22.91 -1.45
C ASP A 79 7.14 24.20 -0.87
N LYS A 80 5.87 24.49 -1.17
CA LYS A 80 5.17 25.65 -0.62
C LYS A 80 5.03 25.58 0.89
N TYR A 81 4.68 24.42 1.42
CA TYR A 81 4.64 24.22 2.87
C TYR A 81 6.00 24.48 3.51
N LEU A 82 7.07 23.88 2.99
CA LEU A 82 8.41 23.97 3.56
C LEU A 82 8.93 25.41 3.57
N LYS A 83 8.58 26.22 2.56
CA LYS A 83 8.98 27.63 2.46
C LYS A 83 8.13 28.59 3.28
N THR A 84 6.87 28.24 3.59
CA THR A 84 5.90 29.19 4.18
C THR A 84 5.38 28.80 5.55
N GLY A 85 5.39 27.50 5.88
CA GLY A 85 4.77 26.94 7.08
C GLY A 85 3.24 26.94 7.07
N ASP A 86 2.57 27.23 5.94
CA ASP A 86 1.10 27.23 5.88
C ASP A 86 0.54 25.81 5.64
N ASP A 87 -0.04 25.23 6.70
CA ASP A 87 -0.68 23.91 6.73
C ASP A 87 -1.82 23.72 5.71
N LYS A 88 -2.27 24.78 5.01
CA LYS A 88 -3.26 24.64 3.92
C LYS A 88 -2.66 24.15 2.61
N TRP A 89 -1.33 24.21 2.45
CA TRP A 89 -0.68 23.77 1.22
C TRP A 89 -0.74 22.26 0.98
N PRO A 90 -0.38 21.38 1.94
CA PRO A 90 -0.19 19.97 1.64
C PRO A 90 -1.43 19.31 1.02
N ALA A 91 -1.29 18.83 -0.22
CA ALA A 91 -2.38 18.24 -1.00
C ALA A 91 -3.01 16.99 -0.34
N ARG A 92 -2.30 16.37 0.62
CA ARG A 92 -2.80 15.24 1.40
C ARG A 92 -4.12 15.57 2.10
N LEU A 93 -4.25 16.76 2.69
CA LEU A 93 -5.44 17.15 3.46
C LEU A 93 -6.72 17.16 2.61
N PRO A 94 -6.79 17.84 1.45
CA PRO A 94 -7.97 17.77 0.60
C PRO A 94 -8.19 16.37 0.01
N MET A 95 -7.15 15.57 -0.24
CA MET A 95 -7.30 14.17 -0.66
C MET A 95 -8.02 13.33 0.40
N THR A 96 -7.60 13.42 1.67
CA THR A 96 -8.23 12.73 2.80
C THR A 96 -9.67 13.22 3.00
N LYS A 97 -9.89 14.54 2.94
CA LYS A 97 -11.22 15.12 3.06
C LYS A 97 -12.17 14.64 1.95
N ALA A 98 -11.69 14.49 0.72
CA ALA A 98 -12.48 13.95 -0.38
C ALA A 98 -12.94 12.51 -0.10
N ALA A 99 -12.06 11.66 0.42
CA ALA A 99 -12.41 10.29 0.81
C ALA A 99 -13.48 10.25 1.91
N VAL A 100 -13.35 11.08 2.95
CA VAL A 100 -14.36 11.21 4.01
C VAL A 100 -15.71 11.68 3.45
N ARG A 101 -15.71 12.67 2.55
CA ARG A 101 -16.94 13.16 1.92
C ARG A 101 -17.56 12.15 0.94
N ALA A 102 -16.76 11.28 0.33
CA ALA A 102 -17.29 10.16 -0.45
C ALA A 102 -18.04 9.17 0.45
N MET A 103 -17.51 8.83 1.62
CA MET A 103 -18.22 7.99 2.58
C MET A 103 -19.55 8.61 3.03
N ASP A 104 -19.57 9.92 3.31
CA ASP A 104 -20.81 10.65 3.61
C ASP A 104 -21.84 10.53 2.47
N THR A 105 -21.37 10.76 1.24
CA THR A 105 -22.21 10.70 0.03
C THR A 105 -22.77 9.31 -0.20
N VAL A 106 -21.96 8.25 0.00
CA VAL A 106 -22.40 6.86 -0.15
C VAL A 106 -23.48 6.54 0.88
N THR A 107 -23.25 6.86 2.17
CA THR A 107 -24.24 6.62 3.23
C THR A 107 -25.54 7.36 2.94
N GLU A 108 -25.49 8.64 2.56
CA GLU A 108 -26.67 9.44 2.26
C GLU A 108 -27.41 8.91 1.03
N PHE A 109 -26.72 8.70 -0.09
CA PHE A 109 -27.34 8.23 -1.33
C PHE A 109 -28.00 6.86 -1.14
N CYS A 110 -27.30 5.90 -0.55
CA CYS A 110 -27.81 4.54 -0.32
C CYS A 110 -29.06 4.52 0.56
N SER A 111 -29.22 5.48 1.48
CA SER A 111 -30.42 5.58 2.34
C SER A 111 -31.69 6.03 1.60
N THR A 112 -31.56 6.60 0.39
CA THR A 112 -32.69 7.07 -0.41
C THR A 112 -33.40 5.93 -1.16
N ASP A 113 -34.62 6.18 -1.62
CA ASP A 113 -35.36 5.25 -2.49
C ASP A 113 -34.59 4.88 -3.76
N LYS A 114 -33.85 5.84 -4.34
CA LYS A 114 -33.02 5.61 -5.53
C LYS A 114 -31.78 4.78 -5.23
N GLY A 115 -31.23 4.93 -4.02
CA GLY A 115 -30.06 4.19 -3.56
C GLY A 115 -30.38 2.82 -2.96
N GLY A 116 -31.67 2.45 -2.85
CA GLY A 116 -32.12 1.14 -2.39
C GLY A 116 -32.47 1.06 -0.91
N GLN A 117 -32.57 2.19 -0.19
CA GLN A 117 -32.88 2.25 1.25
C GLN A 117 -31.94 1.39 2.12
N ILE A 118 -30.66 1.37 1.77
CA ILE A 118 -29.61 0.60 2.42
C ILE A 118 -28.94 1.45 3.51
N SER A 119 -28.74 0.87 4.69
CA SER A 119 -27.98 1.48 5.77
C SER A 119 -26.50 1.09 5.66
N VAL A 120 -25.68 1.93 5.00
CA VAL A 120 -24.22 1.78 4.97
C VAL A 120 -23.63 2.45 6.20
N ARG A 121 -23.04 1.66 7.11
CA ARG A 121 -22.56 2.10 8.43
C ARG A 121 -21.04 2.26 8.49
N ASP A 122 -20.34 1.27 7.95
CA ASP A 122 -18.89 1.16 8.04
C ASP A 122 -18.26 1.01 6.65
N PHE A 123 -16.97 1.30 6.57
CA PHE A 123 -16.21 1.28 5.34
C PHE A 123 -14.93 0.46 5.47
N VAL A 124 -14.63 -0.31 4.43
CA VAL A 124 -13.28 -0.72 4.09
C VAL A 124 -12.75 0.27 3.07
N VAL A 125 -11.55 0.81 3.28
CA VAL A 125 -10.96 1.81 2.38
C VAL A 125 -9.73 1.22 1.69
N ALA A 126 -9.64 1.38 0.38
CA ALA A 126 -8.55 0.86 -0.44
C ALA A 126 -8.06 1.93 -1.43
N GLY A 127 -6.80 1.84 -1.86
CA GLY A 127 -6.25 2.74 -2.88
C GLY A 127 -4.80 2.45 -3.19
N GLY A 128 -4.38 2.74 -4.42
CA GLY A 128 -3.01 2.54 -4.92
C GLY A 128 -2.12 3.77 -4.78
N SER A 129 -0.84 3.57 -4.49
CA SER A 129 0.21 4.60 -4.50
C SER A 129 -0.12 5.75 -3.55
N LYS A 130 -0.07 7.01 -4.01
CA LYS A 130 -0.54 8.16 -3.24
C LYS A 130 -2.01 8.08 -2.81
N ARG A 131 -2.86 7.28 -3.44
CA ARG A 131 -4.21 7.00 -2.92
C ARG A 131 -4.18 5.96 -1.81
N GLY A 132 -3.24 5.02 -1.85
CA GLY A 132 -2.94 4.14 -0.71
C GLY A 132 -2.47 4.94 0.51
N TRP A 133 -1.69 6.00 0.30
CA TRP A 133 -1.38 6.96 1.34
C TRP A 133 -2.65 7.69 1.86
N THR A 134 -3.57 8.05 0.96
CA THR A 134 -4.88 8.61 1.36
C THR A 134 -5.72 7.62 2.15
N THR A 135 -5.68 6.32 1.83
CA THR A 135 -6.35 5.26 2.58
C THR A 135 -5.93 5.29 4.06
N TRP A 136 -4.62 5.37 4.33
CA TRP A 136 -4.10 5.48 5.69
C TRP A 136 -4.60 6.72 6.43
N THR A 137 -4.48 7.90 5.79
CA THR A 137 -4.88 9.16 6.42
C THR A 137 -6.41 9.27 6.57
N THR A 138 -7.20 8.59 5.74
CA THR A 138 -8.66 8.49 5.89
C THR A 138 -9.00 7.70 7.15
N ALA A 139 -8.35 6.55 7.36
CA ALA A 139 -8.54 5.75 8.56
C ALA A 139 -8.07 6.45 9.85
N ALA A 140 -7.06 7.32 9.76
CA ALA A 140 -6.56 8.09 10.90
C ALA A 140 -7.56 9.15 11.41
N VAL A 141 -8.57 9.53 10.62
CA VAL A 141 -9.49 10.64 10.94
C VAL A 141 -10.97 10.25 10.98
N ASP A 142 -11.35 9.06 10.49
CA ASP A 142 -12.75 8.63 10.42
C ASP A 142 -12.95 7.23 11.03
N LYS A 143 -13.78 7.17 12.07
CA LYS A 143 -14.04 5.94 12.84
C LYS A 143 -14.92 4.93 12.11
N ARG A 144 -15.59 5.31 11.01
CA ARG A 144 -16.35 4.38 10.18
C ARG A 144 -15.43 3.42 9.41
N VAL A 145 -14.13 3.72 9.32
CA VAL A 145 -13.17 2.86 8.63
C VAL A 145 -12.84 1.64 9.50
N ARG A 146 -13.43 0.49 9.17
CA ARG A 146 -13.24 -0.77 9.92
C ARG A 146 -12.03 -1.58 9.47
N ALA A 147 -11.49 -1.33 8.28
CA ALA A 147 -10.26 -1.94 7.78
C ALA A 147 -9.68 -1.13 6.61
N ILE A 148 -8.39 -1.30 6.33
CA ILE A 148 -7.72 -0.64 5.20
C ILE A 148 -6.89 -1.57 4.33
N PHE A 149 -6.86 -1.24 3.03
CA PHE A 149 -6.06 -1.90 1.99
C PHE A 149 -5.21 -0.85 1.26
N PRO A 150 -4.14 -0.36 1.88
CA PRO A 150 -3.15 0.48 1.19
C PRO A 150 -2.36 -0.38 0.21
N ILE A 151 -2.29 0.06 -1.05
CA ILE A 151 -1.69 -0.69 -2.15
C ILE A 151 -0.50 0.11 -2.70
N VAL A 152 0.64 -0.55 -2.94
CA VAL A 152 1.89 -0.03 -3.53
C VAL A 152 2.35 1.29 -2.94
N ILE A 153 2.45 1.33 -1.60
CA ILE A 153 2.87 2.53 -0.87
C ILE A 153 3.72 2.13 0.34
N ASP A 154 4.80 1.38 0.07
CA ASP A 154 5.68 0.79 1.07
C ASP A 154 6.64 1.81 1.70
N MET A 155 6.11 2.93 2.16
CA MET A 155 6.86 4.07 2.67
C MET A 155 6.05 4.81 3.73
N LEU A 156 5.57 4.07 4.73
CA LEU A 156 4.71 4.66 5.76
C LEU A 156 5.45 5.65 6.66
N ASN A 157 6.73 5.35 6.95
CA ASN A 157 7.66 6.16 7.73
C ASN A 157 8.73 6.75 6.77
N VAL A 158 8.53 7.99 6.35
CA VAL A 158 9.07 8.55 5.10
C VAL A 158 10.57 8.79 5.16
N VAL A 159 11.04 9.44 6.23
CA VAL A 159 12.46 9.81 6.38
C VAL A 159 13.39 8.60 6.37
N PRO A 160 13.23 7.58 7.23
CA PRO A 160 14.11 6.42 7.19
C PRO A 160 13.98 5.62 5.88
N SER A 161 12.79 5.54 5.30
CA SER A 161 12.59 4.87 4.01
C SER A 161 13.34 5.56 2.86
N PHE A 162 13.32 6.89 2.76
CA PHE A 162 14.07 7.59 1.71
C PHE A 162 15.59 7.57 1.95
N LYS A 163 16.04 7.62 3.20
CA LYS A 163 17.46 7.40 3.52
C LYS A 163 17.90 6.01 3.08
N HIS A 164 17.10 4.98 3.35
CA HIS A 164 17.34 3.62 2.87
C HIS A 164 17.34 3.52 1.35
N HIS A 165 16.39 4.18 0.68
CA HIS A 165 16.32 4.25 -0.78
C HIS A 165 17.65 4.73 -1.36
N PHE A 166 18.15 5.89 -0.88
CA PHE A 166 19.41 6.43 -1.35
C PHE A 166 20.61 5.54 -0.99
N ASN A 167 20.67 5.01 0.24
CA ASN A 167 21.78 4.15 0.66
C ASN A 167 21.83 2.80 -0.09
N ALA A 168 20.68 2.33 -0.59
CA ALA A 168 20.58 1.10 -1.38
C ALA A 168 20.90 1.32 -2.87
N TYR A 169 20.41 2.41 -3.46
CA TYR A 169 20.52 2.65 -4.92
C TYR A 169 21.64 3.62 -5.30
N GLY A 170 22.01 4.54 -4.40
CA GLY A 170 22.94 5.64 -4.67
C GLY A 170 22.27 6.84 -5.35
N PHE A 171 20.96 6.78 -5.55
CA PHE A 171 20.11 7.80 -6.15
C PHE A 171 18.67 7.62 -5.68
N TYR A 172 17.81 8.61 -5.92
CA TYR A 172 16.37 8.47 -5.79
C TYR A 172 15.79 7.95 -7.11
N ALA A 173 15.01 6.88 -7.08
CA ALA A 173 14.45 6.28 -8.30
C ALA A 173 13.73 7.33 -9.18
N PRO A 174 13.80 7.22 -10.52
CA PRO A 174 13.16 8.20 -11.41
C PRO A 174 11.67 8.44 -11.10
N ALA A 175 10.98 7.42 -10.57
CA ALA A 175 9.60 7.51 -10.16
C ALA A 175 9.32 8.54 -9.05
N VAL A 176 10.28 8.80 -8.15
CA VAL A 176 10.19 9.86 -7.13
C VAL A 176 10.82 11.18 -7.58
N GLY A 177 11.14 11.30 -8.88
CA GLY A 177 11.88 12.42 -9.46
C GLY A 177 11.20 13.78 -9.30
N ASP A 178 9.87 13.86 -9.20
CA ASP A 178 9.17 15.12 -8.94
C ASP A 178 9.57 15.73 -7.58
N TYR A 179 9.78 14.90 -6.56
CA TYR A 179 10.22 15.33 -5.24
C TYR A 179 11.69 15.75 -5.25
N GLU A 180 12.54 15.00 -5.96
CA GLU A 180 13.96 15.34 -6.12
C GLU A 180 14.15 16.64 -6.90
N ALA A 181 13.45 16.82 -8.02
CA ALA A 181 13.52 18.01 -8.87
C ALA A 181 13.04 19.28 -8.15
N MET A 182 12.12 19.15 -7.17
CA MET A 182 11.69 20.26 -6.32
C MET A 182 12.58 20.46 -5.08
N GLY A 183 13.66 19.71 -4.93
CA GLY A 183 14.59 19.82 -3.80
C GLY A 183 14.00 19.33 -2.47
N ILE A 184 12.88 18.59 -2.49
CA ILE A 184 12.21 18.11 -1.27
C ILE A 184 13.12 17.21 -0.44
N MET A 185 13.98 16.44 -1.10
CA MET A 185 14.89 15.50 -0.43
C MET A 185 15.93 16.19 0.46
N ASP A 186 16.29 17.43 0.14
CA ASP A 186 17.27 18.21 0.90
C ASP A 186 16.71 18.68 2.26
N TRP A 187 15.39 18.68 2.42
CA TRP A 187 14.73 19.09 3.65
C TRP A 187 14.61 17.97 4.69
N GLN A 188 14.90 16.71 4.37
CA GLN A 188 14.55 15.55 5.22
C GLN A 188 15.05 15.63 6.68
N ASP A 189 16.15 16.34 6.93
CA ASP A 189 16.74 16.54 8.26
C ASP A 189 16.37 17.88 8.93
N SER A 190 15.54 18.69 8.27
CA SER A 190 15.11 20.01 8.75
C SER A 190 13.92 19.97 9.73
N PRO A 191 13.80 20.96 10.64
CA PRO A 191 12.61 21.11 11.48
C PRO A 191 11.31 21.34 10.68
N GLU A 192 11.38 22.00 9.53
CA GLU A 192 10.25 22.27 8.64
C GLU A 192 9.69 20.97 8.06
N TYR A 193 10.57 20.06 7.62
CA TYR A 193 10.15 18.76 7.12
C TYR A 193 9.55 17.89 8.22
N GLN A 194 10.10 17.93 9.43
CA GLN A 194 9.51 17.22 10.57
C GLN A 194 8.07 17.70 10.85
N LYS A 195 7.80 19.01 10.77
CA LYS A 195 6.45 19.56 10.89
C LYS A 195 5.54 19.10 9.75
N LEU A 196 6.06 19.06 8.51
CA LEU A 196 5.32 18.52 7.37
C LEU A 196 4.92 17.05 7.60
N MET A 197 5.85 16.22 8.09
CA MET A 197 5.58 14.80 8.38
C MET A 197 4.47 14.65 9.42
N LYS A 198 4.42 15.51 10.46
CA LYS A 198 3.29 15.52 11.41
C LYS A 198 1.92 15.72 10.77
N ILE A 199 1.86 16.28 9.56
CA ILE A 199 0.63 16.50 8.81
C ILE A 199 0.40 15.35 7.82
N VAL A 200 1.39 15.05 6.98
CA VAL A 200 1.18 14.21 5.79
C VAL A 200 1.56 12.75 5.99
N GLU A 201 2.48 12.42 6.90
CA GLU A 201 2.98 11.07 7.09
C GLU A 201 1.98 10.23 7.90
N PRO A 202 1.52 9.05 7.43
CA PRO A 202 0.50 8.32 8.17
C PRO A 202 1.05 7.62 9.40
N PHE A 203 2.36 7.34 9.43
CA PHE A 203 3.05 6.78 10.58
C PHE A 203 2.97 7.67 11.83
N GLU A 204 2.81 8.98 11.66
CA GLU A 204 2.56 9.93 12.76
C GLU A 204 1.19 9.76 13.43
N TYR A 205 0.28 9.01 12.81
CA TYR A 205 -1.06 8.69 13.33
C TYR A 205 -1.23 7.20 13.69
N ARG A 206 -0.12 6.44 13.80
CA ARG A 206 -0.14 4.98 14.00
C ARG A 206 -0.92 4.52 15.23
N ASP A 207 -0.98 5.34 16.27
CA ASP A 207 -1.77 5.15 17.50
C ASP A 207 -3.29 5.11 17.25
N ARG A 208 -3.75 5.68 16.13
CA ARG A 208 -5.17 5.66 15.71
C ARG A 208 -5.49 4.55 14.73
N LEU A 209 -4.45 3.88 14.22
CA LEU A 209 -4.53 2.98 13.09
C LEU A 209 -4.68 1.51 13.55
N THR A 210 -5.53 1.27 14.55
CA THR A 210 -5.70 -0.01 15.25
C THR A 210 -6.59 -1.03 14.54
N MET A 211 -7.31 -0.60 13.51
CA MET A 211 -8.16 -1.47 12.69
C MET A 211 -7.30 -2.40 11.81
N PRO A 212 -7.83 -3.55 11.35
CA PRO A 212 -7.15 -4.45 10.42
C PRO A 212 -6.58 -3.75 9.18
N LYS A 213 -5.38 -4.18 8.78
CA LYS A 213 -4.60 -3.57 7.68
C LYS A 213 -4.08 -4.67 6.76
N PHE A 214 -4.29 -4.49 5.46
CA PHE A 214 -3.81 -5.40 4.43
C PHE A 214 -2.95 -4.60 3.45
N MET A 215 -1.65 -4.55 3.73
CA MET A 215 -0.68 -3.84 2.92
C MET A 215 -0.32 -4.69 1.70
N ILE A 216 -0.63 -4.22 0.50
CA ILE A 216 -0.39 -4.95 -0.75
C ILE A 216 0.68 -4.21 -1.54
N ASN A 217 1.92 -4.70 -1.52
CA ASN A 217 3.07 -4.09 -2.17
C ASN A 217 3.57 -4.96 -3.33
N ALA A 218 4.44 -4.43 -4.16
CA ALA A 218 5.06 -5.16 -5.27
C ALA A 218 6.53 -5.47 -4.93
N THR A 219 7.05 -6.61 -5.39
CA THR A 219 8.48 -6.92 -5.16
C THR A 219 9.44 -6.18 -6.10
N GLY A 220 8.94 -5.62 -7.20
CA GLY A 220 9.73 -4.85 -8.17
C GLY A 220 9.11 -3.49 -8.48
N ASP A 221 8.56 -2.83 -7.46
CA ASP A 221 7.95 -1.50 -7.53
C ASP A 221 8.95 -0.41 -7.95
N GLN A 222 8.59 0.45 -8.92
CA GLN A 222 9.46 1.52 -9.41
C GLN A 222 9.78 2.62 -8.39
N PHE A 223 8.95 2.79 -7.35
CA PHE A 223 9.06 3.83 -6.32
C PHE A 223 9.69 3.31 -5.03
N PHE A 224 9.26 2.14 -4.56
CA PHE A 224 9.49 1.70 -3.18
C PHE A 224 10.29 0.41 -3.12
N LEU A 225 11.30 0.38 -2.25
CA LEU A 225 12.16 -0.78 -2.10
C LEU A 225 11.36 -1.92 -1.46
N PRO A 226 11.54 -3.18 -1.90
CA PRO A 226 10.72 -4.30 -1.45
C PRO A 226 10.93 -4.62 0.04
N ASP A 227 11.98 -4.11 0.66
CA ASP A 227 12.31 -4.35 2.05
C ASP A 227 12.02 -3.14 2.96
N SER A 228 11.18 -2.20 2.51
CA SER A 228 10.87 -0.96 3.24
C SER A 228 9.91 -1.16 4.42
N TRP A 229 9.20 -2.29 4.51
CA TRP A 229 8.37 -2.66 5.66
C TRP A 229 9.11 -2.54 7.00
N ARG A 230 10.43 -2.78 7.01
CA ARG A 230 11.28 -2.76 8.21
C ARG A 230 11.27 -1.41 8.95
N PHE A 231 10.86 -0.33 8.28
CA PHE A 231 10.84 1.01 8.87
C PHE A 231 9.55 1.35 9.61
N TYR A 232 8.53 0.50 9.54
CA TYR A 232 7.23 0.83 10.15
C TYR A 232 6.45 -0.37 10.68
N TYR A 233 6.60 -1.57 10.11
CA TYR A 233 5.69 -2.70 10.33
C TYR A 233 5.58 -3.11 11.79
N ASP A 234 6.71 -3.26 12.50
CA ASP A 234 6.72 -3.71 13.89
C ASP A 234 6.04 -2.72 14.85
N GLN A 235 6.04 -1.43 14.48
CA GLN A 235 5.47 -0.34 15.26
C GLN A 235 3.97 -0.11 14.96
N LEU A 236 3.38 -0.87 14.03
CA LEU A 236 1.94 -0.83 13.77
C LEU A 236 1.17 -1.59 14.85
N GLU A 237 0.08 -0.99 15.32
CA GLU A 237 -0.85 -1.58 16.27
C GLU A 237 -2.00 -2.31 15.55
N GLY A 238 -2.59 -3.28 16.24
CA GLY A 238 -3.72 -4.06 15.74
C GLY A 238 -3.35 -5.09 14.65
N PRO A 239 -4.36 -5.78 14.08
CA PRO A 239 -4.14 -6.82 13.08
C PRO A 239 -3.49 -6.26 11.81
N LYS A 240 -2.31 -6.77 11.43
CA LYS A 240 -1.52 -6.27 10.31
C LYS A 240 -1.06 -7.42 9.41
N ASN A 241 -1.44 -7.35 8.14
CA ASN A 241 -1.07 -8.31 7.11
C ASN A 241 -0.30 -7.58 6.03
N ILE A 242 0.82 -8.14 5.60
CA ILE A 242 1.57 -7.66 4.45
C ILE A 242 1.55 -8.72 3.35
N ARG A 243 1.46 -8.25 2.11
CA ARG A 243 1.62 -9.06 0.92
C ARG A 243 2.51 -8.32 -0.06
N TYR A 244 3.65 -8.90 -0.36
CA TYR A 244 4.43 -8.53 -1.53
C TYR A 244 4.03 -9.43 -2.68
N VAL A 245 3.59 -8.84 -3.79
CA VAL A 245 3.21 -9.56 -5.01
C VAL A 245 4.47 -9.81 -5.83
N PRO A 246 4.94 -11.07 -5.96
CA PRO A 246 6.14 -11.39 -6.73
C PRO A 246 5.97 -10.95 -8.18
N ASN A 247 7.03 -10.43 -8.79
CA ASN A 247 7.04 -9.95 -10.18
C ASN A 247 6.03 -8.83 -10.48
N GLY A 248 5.41 -8.23 -9.46
CA GLY A 248 4.61 -7.03 -9.61
C GLY A 248 5.50 -5.81 -9.78
N GLU A 249 5.11 -4.94 -10.71
CA GLU A 249 5.56 -3.54 -10.77
C GLU A 249 4.58 -2.64 -10.02
N HIS A 250 4.83 -1.32 -9.95
CA HIS A 250 4.01 -0.37 -9.19
C HIS A 250 2.53 -0.38 -9.58
N SER A 251 2.19 -0.66 -10.84
CA SER A 251 0.78 -0.77 -11.26
C SER A 251 0.08 -2.03 -10.75
N LEU A 252 0.83 -3.05 -10.34
CA LEU A 252 0.36 -4.41 -10.08
C LEU A 252 -0.47 -5.04 -11.21
N ARG A 253 -0.39 -4.49 -12.44
CA ARG A 253 -1.10 -5.05 -13.59
C ARG A 253 -0.62 -6.46 -13.90
N ASP A 254 -1.55 -7.27 -14.38
CA ASP A 254 -1.32 -8.68 -14.74
C ASP A 254 -0.79 -9.52 -13.56
N THR A 255 -1.23 -9.19 -12.35
CA THR A 255 -0.96 -9.94 -11.11
C THR A 255 -2.25 -10.31 -10.38
N ASP A 256 -2.12 -11.07 -9.29
CA ASP A 256 -3.24 -11.49 -8.43
C ASP A 256 -3.48 -10.56 -7.21
N ALA A 257 -3.12 -9.28 -7.35
CA ALA A 257 -3.33 -8.27 -6.32
C ALA A 257 -4.82 -8.04 -6.00
N TRP A 258 -5.68 -8.05 -7.03
CA TRP A 258 -7.12 -7.86 -6.87
C TRP A 258 -7.77 -9.00 -6.09
N GLU A 259 -7.30 -10.22 -6.30
CA GLU A 259 -7.70 -11.42 -5.58
C GLU A 259 -7.32 -11.31 -4.10
N THR A 260 -6.18 -10.68 -3.78
CA THR A 260 -5.80 -10.34 -2.40
C THR A 260 -6.82 -9.41 -1.76
N LEU A 261 -7.14 -8.30 -2.44
CA LEU A 261 -8.12 -7.33 -1.96
C LEU A 261 -9.47 -8.01 -1.74
N MET A 262 -9.92 -8.83 -2.70
CA MET A 262 -11.17 -9.57 -2.60
C MET A 262 -11.15 -10.54 -1.41
N ALA A 263 -10.12 -11.37 -1.26
CA ALA A 263 -10.02 -12.31 -0.14
C ALA A 263 -10.00 -11.58 1.22
N GLY A 264 -9.18 -10.55 1.38
CA GLY A 264 -9.15 -9.77 2.62
C GLY A 264 -10.47 -9.06 2.89
N TYR A 265 -11.08 -8.45 1.86
CA TYR A 265 -12.38 -7.78 2.00
C TYR A 265 -13.48 -8.74 2.45
N PHE A 266 -13.52 -9.95 1.86
CA PHE A 266 -14.42 -11.02 2.31
C PHE A 266 -14.18 -11.45 3.75
N SER A 267 -12.93 -11.42 4.23
CA SER A 267 -12.65 -11.70 5.64
C SER A 267 -13.29 -10.65 6.56
N ILE A 268 -13.23 -9.37 6.16
CA ILE A 268 -13.78 -8.25 6.94
C ILE A 268 -15.31 -8.24 6.94
N ILE A 269 -15.97 -8.31 5.78
CA ILE A 269 -17.44 -8.20 5.70
C ILE A 269 -18.18 -9.41 6.31
N HIS A 270 -17.48 -10.52 6.54
CA HIS A 270 -18.02 -11.73 7.15
C HIS A 270 -17.50 -11.99 8.56
N ASP A 271 -16.79 -11.03 9.17
CA ASP A 271 -16.25 -11.13 10.53
C ASP A 271 -15.42 -12.42 10.74
N LEU A 272 -14.64 -12.81 9.72
CA LEU A 272 -13.83 -14.00 9.78
C LEU A 272 -12.50 -13.72 10.47
N ALA A 273 -12.04 -14.68 11.28
CA ALA A 273 -10.68 -14.67 11.78
C ALA A 273 -9.69 -14.71 10.60
N ILE A 274 -8.75 -13.76 10.60
CA ILE A 274 -7.66 -13.71 9.64
C ILE A 274 -6.48 -14.48 10.25
N PRO A 275 -5.82 -15.39 9.53
CA PRO A 275 -4.63 -16.07 10.03
C PRO A 275 -3.57 -15.04 10.43
N GLU A 276 -2.87 -15.27 11.54
CA GLU A 276 -1.73 -14.42 11.91
C GLU A 276 -0.46 -15.08 11.41
N LEU A 277 0.42 -14.25 10.84
CA LEU A 277 1.72 -14.65 10.36
C LEU A 277 2.77 -13.86 11.15
N GLU A 278 3.49 -14.56 12.01
CA GLU A 278 4.63 -14.04 12.76
C GLU A 278 5.91 -14.48 12.07
N TRP A 279 6.90 -13.60 11.95
CA TRP A 279 8.20 -13.96 11.39
C TRP A 279 9.32 -13.14 11.98
N GLU A 280 10.53 -13.68 11.93
CA GLU A 280 11.75 -13.02 12.40
C GLU A 280 12.94 -13.48 11.54
N SER A 281 13.98 -12.65 11.51
CA SER A 281 15.27 -13.01 10.91
C SER A 281 16.35 -12.89 11.97
N ALA A 282 16.82 -14.04 12.47
CA ALA A 282 17.83 -14.07 13.53
C ALA A 282 19.25 -13.76 13.03
N SER A 283 19.50 -13.94 11.72
CA SER A 283 20.76 -13.65 11.05
C SER A 283 20.52 -13.49 9.54
N PRO A 284 21.44 -12.85 8.79
CA PRO A 284 21.31 -12.71 7.34
C PRO A 284 21.02 -14.06 6.67
N GLY A 285 19.93 -14.12 5.91
CA GLY A 285 19.51 -15.30 5.16
C GLY A 285 18.68 -16.30 5.96
N HIS A 286 18.62 -16.18 7.28
CA HIS A 286 17.78 -17.02 8.13
C HIS A 286 16.42 -16.36 8.35
N LEU A 287 15.33 -17.07 8.06
CA LEU A 287 13.97 -16.62 8.24
C LEU A 287 13.15 -17.72 8.90
N THR A 288 12.60 -17.44 10.07
CA THR A 288 11.60 -18.29 10.72
C THR A 288 10.23 -17.64 10.58
N ALA A 289 9.20 -18.47 10.41
CA ALA A 289 7.83 -18.01 10.33
C ALA A 289 6.89 -18.99 11.03
N LYS A 290 5.88 -18.44 11.69
CA LYS A 290 4.86 -19.17 12.42
C LYS A 290 3.48 -18.66 12.03
N VAL A 291 2.60 -19.60 11.76
CA VAL A 291 1.21 -19.31 11.40
C VAL A 291 0.29 -19.70 12.55
N THR A 292 -0.66 -18.84 12.91
CA THR A 292 -1.74 -19.14 13.86
C THR A 292 -3.11 -18.92 13.22
N GLY A 293 -4.15 -19.56 13.76
CA GLY A 293 -5.53 -19.38 13.32
C GLY A 293 -5.95 -20.18 12.07
N ALA A 294 -5.03 -20.57 11.18
CA ALA A 294 -5.32 -21.46 10.06
C ALA A 294 -4.09 -22.22 9.54
N SER A 295 -4.31 -23.38 8.91
CA SER A 295 -3.25 -24.10 8.21
C SER A 295 -3.11 -23.61 6.76
N PRO A 296 -1.90 -23.24 6.30
CA PRO A 296 -1.67 -22.89 4.91
C PRO A 296 -1.85 -24.12 4.00
N LYS A 297 -2.35 -23.88 2.79
CA LYS A 297 -2.47 -24.88 1.72
C LYS A 297 -1.18 -25.06 0.93
N ALA A 298 -0.42 -23.99 0.79
CA ALA A 298 0.89 -23.98 0.15
C ALA A 298 1.74 -22.88 0.79
N VAL A 299 3.03 -23.16 0.95
CA VAL A 299 4.03 -22.17 1.35
C VAL A 299 5.14 -22.21 0.33
N LYS A 300 5.53 -21.03 -0.15
CA LYS A 300 6.59 -20.86 -1.15
C LYS A 300 7.62 -19.89 -0.63
N ILE A 301 8.89 -20.17 -0.87
CA ILE A 301 9.91 -19.12 -0.84
C ILE A 301 10.05 -18.53 -2.24
N TRP A 302 9.91 -17.22 -2.33
CA TRP A 302 10.19 -16.43 -3.51
C TRP A 302 11.55 -15.76 -3.35
N HIS A 303 12.36 -15.73 -4.40
CA HIS A 303 13.59 -14.96 -4.42
C HIS A 303 13.92 -14.41 -5.81
N ALA A 304 14.75 -13.36 -5.84
CA ALA A 304 15.35 -12.79 -7.04
C ALA A 304 16.79 -12.37 -6.75
N ASP A 305 17.66 -12.52 -7.74
CA ASP A 305 19.07 -12.16 -7.65
C ASP A 305 19.36 -10.96 -8.55
N ASN A 306 20.15 -10.01 -8.03
CA ASN A 306 20.78 -8.97 -8.82
C ASN A 306 22.29 -8.95 -8.56
N PRO A 307 23.12 -9.44 -9.50
CA PRO A 307 24.56 -9.47 -9.33
C PRO A 307 25.22 -8.09 -9.33
N GLN A 308 24.53 -7.04 -9.81
CA GLN A 308 25.16 -5.74 -10.12
C GLN A 308 24.78 -4.61 -9.17
N ALA A 309 23.57 -4.63 -8.60
CA ALA A 309 23.08 -3.58 -7.72
C ALA A 309 22.07 -4.12 -6.69
N ARG A 310 21.90 -3.42 -5.57
CA ARG A 310 20.86 -3.73 -4.57
C ARG A 310 19.51 -3.17 -5.02
N ASP A 311 19.10 -3.47 -6.25
CA ASP A 311 17.94 -2.91 -6.93
C ASP A 311 17.13 -4.02 -7.61
N PHE A 312 15.88 -4.21 -7.16
CA PHE A 312 15.01 -5.31 -7.58
C PHE A 312 13.79 -4.82 -8.38
N ARG A 313 13.80 -3.57 -8.84
CA ARG A 313 12.74 -3.01 -9.69
C ARG A 313 12.58 -3.85 -10.95
N VAL A 314 11.35 -3.99 -11.43
CA VAL A 314 11.08 -4.69 -12.70
C VAL A 314 11.84 -4.04 -13.85
N ASP A 315 12.02 -2.72 -13.83
CA ASP A 315 12.78 -1.99 -14.85
C ASP A 315 14.28 -2.32 -14.84
N THR A 316 14.81 -2.80 -13.70
CA THR A 316 16.23 -3.12 -13.52
C THR A 316 16.52 -4.59 -13.79
N ILE A 317 15.71 -5.51 -13.24
CA ILE A 317 15.97 -6.95 -13.31
C ILE A 317 14.91 -7.74 -14.06
N GLY A 318 13.87 -7.10 -14.60
CA GLY A 318 12.73 -7.80 -15.18
C GLY A 318 11.87 -8.53 -14.15
N ARG A 319 10.91 -9.32 -14.63
CA ARG A 319 10.03 -10.15 -13.80
C ARG A 319 10.72 -11.48 -13.46
N ASN A 320 11.77 -11.41 -12.65
CA ASN A 320 12.72 -12.50 -12.38
C ASN A 320 12.62 -13.12 -10.98
N TRP A 321 11.58 -12.83 -10.21
CA TRP A 321 11.30 -13.55 -8.98
C TRP A 321 10.86 -14.98 -9.31
N VAL A 322 11.52 -15.97 -8.72
CA VAL A 322 11.23 -17.40 -8.87
C VAL A 322 10.85 -18.00 -7.52
N SER A 323 10.10 -19.12 -7.53
CA SER A 323 9.67 -19.78 -6.30
C SER A 323 9.96 -21.27 -6.26
N GLN A 324 10.07 -21.77 -5.03
CA GLN A 324 10.10 -23.19 -4.69
C GLN A 324 9.20 -23.43 -3.48
N ASP A 325 8.62 -24.63 -3.41
CA ASP A 325 7.78 -25.03 -2.28
C ASP A 325 8.61 -25.21 -1.01
N VAL A 326 8.00 -24.88 0.13
CA VAL A 326 8.60 -24.98 1.45
C VAL A 326 7.77 -25.93 2.31
N LEU A 327 8.46 -26.88 2.94
CA LEU A 327 7.85 -27.79 3.91
C LEU A 327 7.92 -27.20 5.33
N PRO A 328 6.91 -27.48 6.17
CA PRO A 328 6.95 -27.11 7.58
C PRO A 328 8.05 -27.89 8.32
N THR A 329 8.56 -27.32 9.41
CA THR A 329 9.61 -27.92 10.24
C THR A 329 9.07 -28.92 11.26
N ASP A 330 7.74 -29.03 11.39
CA ASP A 330 7.10 -29.92 12.36
C ASP A 330 5.79 -30.53 11.83
N ALA A 331 5.24 -31.46 12.62
CA ALA A 331 4.00 -32.17 12.30
C ALA A 331 2.73 -31.29 12.41
N SER A 332 2.81 -30.11 13.03
CA SER A 332 1.66 -29.19 13.09
C SER A 332 1.39 -28.54 11.73
N GLY A 333 2.43 -28.41 10.90
CA GLY A 333 2.33 -27.75 9.62
C GLY A 333 2.25 -26.22 9.72
N LEU A 334 2.63 -25.64 10.86
CA LEU A 334 2.47 -24.22 11.16
C LEU A 334 3.78 -23.46 11.37
N ASN A 335 4.91 -24.17 11.51
CA ASN A 335 6.23 -23.58 11.73
C ASN A 335 7.15 -23.83 10.54
N TYR A 336 7.93 -22.82 10.18
CA TYR A 336 8.80 -22.79 9.02
C TYR A 336 10.16 -22.19 9.38
N ASN A 337 11.23 -22.78 8.86
CA ASN A 337 12.61 -22.29 9.02
C ASN A 337 13.32 -22.43 7.68
N ILE A 338 13.85 -21.32 7.18
CA ILE A 338 14.60 -21.28 5.93
C ILE A 338 15.95 -20.62 6.14
N GLN A 339 16.97 -21.21 5.53
CA GLN A 339 18.28 -20.62 5.34
C GLN A 339 18.52 -20.37 3.86
N MET A 340 18.77 -19.11 3.49
CA MET A 340 19.20 -18.69 2.17
C MET A 340 20.66 -18.27 2.22
N ASP A 341 21.46 -18.81 1.30
CA ASP A 341 22.84 -18.36 1.13
C ASP A 341 22.88 -17.06 0.35
N SER A 342 23.82 -16.18 0.72
CA SER A 342 24.13 -15.00 -0.08
C SER A 342 24.65 -15.43 -1.46
N PRO A 343 24.29 -14.73 -2.54
CA PRO A 343 24.83 -15.04 -3.86
C PRO A 343 26.34 -14.79 -3.89
N GLU A 344 27.07 -15.51 -4.75
CA GLU A 344 28.52 -15.30 -4.94
C GLU A 344 28.86 -13.85 -5.32
N LYS A 345 27.92 -13.17 -5.98
CA LYS A 345 28.03 -11.77 -6.38
C LYS A 345 26.68 -11.05 -6.23
N GLY A 346 26.73 -9.81 -5.74
CA GLY A 346 25.60 -8.89 -5.66
C GLY A 346 24.65 -9.22 -4.50
N TRP A 347 23.35 -9.07 -4.75
CA TRP A 347 22.32 -9.20 -3.72
C TRP A 347 21.21 -10.16 -4.15
N ARG A 348 20.62 -10.83 -3.17
CA ARG A 348 19.43 -11.67 -3.30
C ARG A 348 18.33 -11.13 -2.40
N ALA A 349 17.16 -10.86 -2.96
CA ALA A 349 15.96 -10.56 -2.19
C ALA A 349 15.11 -11.84 -2.06
N PHE A 350 14.51 -12.08 -0.90
CA PHE A 350 13.66 -13.25 -0.67
C PHE A 350 12.56 -13.01 0.37
N MET A 351 11.49 -13.81 0.29
CA MET A 351 10.35 -13.79 1.22
C MET A 351 9.61 -15.13 1.20
N LEU A 352 8.79 -15.39 2.22
CA LEU A 352 7.82 -16.49 2.21
C LEU A 352 6.42 -15.98 1.81
N GLU A 353 5.74 -16.74 0.96
CA GLU A 353 4.33 -16.56 0.60
C GLU A 353 3.51 -17.74 1.12
N PHE A 354 2.41 -17.43 1.81
CA PHE A 354 1.48 -18.38 2.39
C PHE A 354 0.15 -18.27 1.68
N THR A 355 -0.36 -19.38 1.15
CA THR A 355 -1.67 -19.44 0.51
C THR A 355 -2.65 -20.19 1.40
N PHE A 356 -3.77 -19.57 1.73
CA PHE A 356 -4.84 -20.12 2.58
C PHE A 356 -6.12 -20.32 1.77
N LYS A 357 -6.80 -21.45 2.03
CA LYS A 357 -8.17 -21.63 1.52
C LYS A 357 -9.09 -20.66 2.24
N HIS A 358 -9.78 -19.80 1.50
CA HIS A 358 -10.76 -18.90 2.10
C HIS A 358 -12.12 -19.61 2.25
N PRO A 359 -12.82 -19.49 3.39
CA PRO A 359 -14.11 -20.16 3.62
C PRO A 359 -15.33 -19.53 2.91
N LYS A 360 -15.18 -18.37 2.27
CA LYS A 360 -16.27 -17.52 1.77
C LYS A 360 -15.93 -16.81 0.46
N SER A 361 -14.69 -16.32 0.32
CA SER A 361 -14.19 -15.74 -0.92
C SER A 361 -13.99 -16.84 -1.99
N PRO A 362 -14.27 -16.54 -3.27
CA PRO A 362 -14.01 -17.47 -4.37
C PRO A 362 -12.50 -17.63 -4.66
N VAL A 363 -11.66 -16.76 -4.11
CA VAL A 363 -10.21 -16.75 -4.32
C VAL A 363 -9.48 -17.00 -2.99
N PRO A 364 -8.26 -17.59 -3.01
CA PRO A 364 -7.51 -17.83 -1.80
C PRO A 364 -7.04 -16.52 -1.16
N LEU A 365 -6.90 -16.52 0.16
CA LEU A 365 -6.15 -15.48 0.86
C LEU A 365 -4.66 -15.81 0.71
N LYS A 366 -3.84 -14.84 0.28
CA LYS A 366 -2.39 -14.97 0.43
C LYS A 366 -1.80 -13.84 1.26
N MET A 367 -0.77 -14.19 2.00
CA MET A 367 -0.01 -13.33 2.88
C MET A 367 1.47 -13.62 2.66
N THR A 368 2.33 -12.65 2.93
CA THR A 368 3.79 -12.86 2.88
C THR A 368 4.43 -12.43 4.18
N THR A 369 5.65 -12.90 4.42
CA THR A 369 6.57 -12.19 5.32
C THR A 369 6.97 -10.86 4.68
N GLY A 370 7.74 -10.06 5.42
CA GLY A 370 8.56 -9.02 4.81
C GLY A 370 9.60 -9.61 3.85
N VAL A 371 10.03 -8.82 2.86
CA VAL A 371 11.19 -9.15 2.03
C VAL A 371 12.48 -8.82 2.78
N TYR A 372 13.42 -9.75 2.72
CA TYR A 372 14.79 -9.57 3.19
C TYR A 372 15.75 -9.54 2.02
N VAL A 373 16.88 -8.84 2.16
CA VAL A 373 17.92 -8.75 1.13
C VAL A 373 19.25 -9.19 1.74
N ILE A 374 19.96 -10.09 1.07
CA ILE A 374 21.26 -10.61 1.50
C ILE A 374 22.33 -10.44 0.41
N PRO A 375 23.59 -10.13 0.76
CA PRO A 375 24.02 -9.73 2.11
C PRO A 375 23.31 -8.44 2.56
N ASP A 376 23.06 -8.28 3.86
CA ASP A 376 22.39 -7.09 4.41
C ASP A 376 23.38 -5.93 4.51
N THR A 377 23.88 -5.52 3.35
CA THR A 377 24.79 -4.40 3.16
C THR A 377 24.15 -3.38 2.23
N LEU A 378 24.40 -2.10 2.52
CA LEU A 378 23.94 -0.97 1.73
C LEU A 378 25.14 -0.40 0.97
N PRO A 379 25.20 -0.51 -0.38
CA PRO A 379 26.38 -0.14 -1.15
C PRO A 379 26.73 1.36 -1.11
N HIS A 380 25.82 2.23 -0.63
CA HIS A 380 26.00 3.67 -0.62
C HIS A 380 25.85 4.32 0.78
N LEU A 381 25.91 3.52 1.85
CA LEU A 381 25.73 4.01 3.23
C LEU A 381 26.79 5.06 3.65
N ASP A 382 28.00 4.98 3.10
CA ASP A 382 29.13 5.86 3.45
C ASP A 382 29.28 7.08 2.52
N ASN A 383 28.41 7.26 1.52
CA ASN A 383 28.55 8.33 0.52
C ASN A 383 28.01 9.71 0.96
N LYS A 384 27.64 9.91 2.23
CA LYS A 384 27.42 11.26 2.80
C LYS A 384 28.71 11.87 3.35
N GLY A 385 29.78 11.79 2.57
CA GLY A 385 30.88 12.76 2.60
C GLY A 385 30.68 13.72 1.43
N SER A 386 30.41 14.99 1.70
CA SER A 386 30.27 16.11 0.76
C SER A 386 29.06 16.08 -0.19
N LEU A 387 27.96 16.69 0.25
CA LEU A 387 27.20 17.65 -0.57
C LEU A 387 27.03 18.93 0.24
#